data_AF-A0A0U3FTZ3-F1
#
_entry.id   AF-A0A0U3FTZ3-F1
#
_cell.length_a   1.000
_cell.length_b   1.000
_cell.length_c   1.000
_cell.angle_alpha   90.00
_cell.angle_beta   90.00
_cell.angle_gamma   90.00
#
_symmetry.space_group_name_H-M   'P 1'
#
loop_
_entity.id
_entity.type
_entity.pdbx_description
1 polymer ?
#
loop_
_entity_poly.entity_id
_entity_poly.type
_entity_poly.pdbx_seq_one_letter_code
_entity_poly.pdbx_strand_id
1 'polypeptide(L)'
;MEPVFRKRGFASADLVASWPDIVGDRYGERVRPERLIWPRTPDRDGSGVPEPATLVVNTDGATALMLTHDMPIVLERINAYFGWAAIGRIRIVQKPVTVPVKKQRPALRALTDDEQKKLDAKLDGLEHKGLRQALETLGKQVIARSSGS
;
A
#
# COMPACT_ATOMS: atom_id res chain seq x y z
N MET A 1 -26.81 4.02 -4.65
CA MET A 1 -25.96 4.31 -5.82
C MET A 1 -24.47 4.29 -5.43
N GLU A 2 -23.94 3.19 -4.87
CA GLU A 2 -22.60 3.29 -4.21
C GLU A 2 -21.71 2.03 -4.07
N PRO A 3 -21.48 1.19 -5.11
CA PRO A 3 -20.44 0.14 -5.03
C PRO A 3 -19.16 0.44 -5.82
N VAL A 4 -19.21 1.22 -6.90
CA VAL A 4 -18.07 1.29 -7.84
C VAL A 4 -16.97 2.26 -7.39
N PHE A 5 -17.33 3.41 -6.80
CA PHE A 5 -16.34 4.36 -6.26
C PHE A 5 -15.51 3.76 -5.13
N ARG A 6 -16.14 2.94 -4.27
CA ARG A 6 -15.45 2.20 -3.20
C ARG A 6 -14.45 1.21 -3.82
N LYS A 7 -14.87 0.38 -4.77
CA LYS A 7 -14.00 -0.60 -5.45
C LYS A 7 -12.77 0.04 -6.11
N ARG A 8 -12.93 1.20 -6.76
CA ARG A 8 -11.83 1.97 -7.39
C ARG A 8 -10.82 2.51 -6.36
N GLY A 9 -11.30 2.99 -5.22
CA GLY A 9 -10.46 3.44 -4.10
C GLY A 9 -9.66 2.29 -3.48
N PHE A 10 -10.32 1.15 -3.24
CA PHE A 10 -9.66 -0.05 -2.70
C PHE A 10 -8.59 -0.60 -3.66
N ALA A 11 -8.88 -0.69 -4.96
CA ALA A 11 -7.89 -1.13 -5.96
C ALA A 11 -6.63 -0.26 -5.98
N SER A 12 -6.77 1.05 -5.73
CA SER A 12 -5.62 1.96 -5.66
C SER A 12 -4.73 1.68 -4.47
N ALA A 13 -5.31 1.45 -3.29
CA ALA A 13 -4.56 1.15 -2.08
C ALA A 13 -3.92 -0.24 -2.12
N ASP A 14 -4.65 -1.23 -2.63
CA ASP A 14 -4.19 -2.61 -2.75
C ASP A 14 -3.02 -2.73 -3.73
N LEU A 15 -3.11 -2.06 -4.89
CA LEU A 15 -2.00 -1.99 -5.85
C LEU A 15 -0.71 -1.46 -5.20
N VAL A 16 -0.80 -0.40 -4.40
CA VAL A 16 0.37 0.21 -3.76
C VAL A 16 0.97 -0.71 -2.70
N ALA A 17 0.12 -1.42 -1.95
CA ALA A 17 0.55 -2.36 -0.91
C ALA A 17 1.23 -3.60 -1.51
N SER A 18 0.67 -4.16 -2.58
CA SER A 18 1.15 -5.39 -3.23
C SER A 18 2.05 -5.13 -4.44
N TRP A 19 2.42 -3.88 -4.72
CA TRP A 19 3.25 -3.51 -5.86
C TRP A 19 4.49 -4.41 -6.07
N PRO A 20 5.39 -4.61 -5.08
CA PRO A 20 6.59 -5.41 -5.27
C PRO A 20 6.29 -6.89 -5.59
N ASP A 21 5.16 -7.42 -5.15
CA ASP A 21 4.71 -8.78 -5.46
C ASP A 21 4.27 -8.88 -6.93
N ILE A 22 3.48 -7.89 -7.39
CA ILE A 22 2.92 -7.85 -8.74
C ILE A 22 4.03 -7.67 -9.81
N VAL A 23 4.93 -6.71 -9.59
CA VAL A 23 5.95 -6.37 -10.60
C VAL A 23 7.28 -7.09 -10.40
N GLY A 24 7.48 -7.71 -9.23
CA GLY A 24 8.72 -8.34 -8.81
C GLY A 24 9.81 -7.35 -8.38
N ASP A 25 10.90 -7.88 -7.85
CA ASP A 25 12.02 -7.11 -7.28
C ASP A 25 12.60 -6.04 -8.24
N ARG A 26 12.68 -6.38 -9.54
CA ARG A 26 13.22 -5.53 -10.61
C ARG A 26 12.61 -4.13 -10.64
N TYR A 27 11.29 -4.02 -10.43
CA TYR A 27 10.57 -2.74 -10.43
C TYR A 27 10.00 -2.38 -9.05
N GLY A 28 9.90 -3.34 -8.13
CA GLY A 28 9.33 -3.17 -6.80
C GLY A 28 10.09 -2.16 -5.93
N GLU A 29 11.39 -2.00 -6.12
CA GLU A 29 12.19 -1.03 -5.35
C GLU A 29 12.38 0.31 -6.05
N ARG A 30 12.42 0.31 -7.39
CA ARG A 30 12.81 1.47 -8.22
C ARG A 30 11.63 2.24 -8.81
N VAL A 31 10.50 1.55 -9.01
CA VAL A 31 9.28 2.14 -9.56
C VAL A 31 8.25 2.24 -8.44
N ARG A 32 7.64 3.42 -8.29
CA ARG A 32 6.59 3.66 -7.30
C ARG A 32 5.28 4.03 -8.00
N PRO A 33 4.18 3.30 -7.76
CA PRO A 33 2.87 3.74 -8.20
C PRO A 33 2.47 5.01 -7.45
N GLU A 34 2.17 6.10 -8.17
CA GLU A 34 1.79 7.39 -7.59
C GLU A 34 0.27 7.47 -7.42
N ARG A 35 -0.48 7.17 -8.48
CA ARG A 35 -1.95 7.25 -8.48
C ARG A 35 -2.56 6.47 -9.65
N LEU A 36 -3.83 6.10 -9.49
CA LEU A 36 -4.68 5.60 -10.56
C LEU A 36 -5.62 6.71 -11.05
N ILE A 37 -5.59 6.99 -12.36
CA ILE A 37 -6.49 7.93 -13.02
C ILE A 37 -7.57 7.12 -13.74
N TRP A 38 -8.77 7.11 -13.18
CA TRP A 38 -9.94 6.49 -13.80
C TRP A 38 -10.58 7.46 -14.79
N PRO A 39 -10.96 7.01 -16.00
CA PRO A 39 -11.73 7.85 -16.91
C PRO A 39 -13.07 8.25 -16.27
N ARG A 40 -13.46 9.50 -16.49
CA ARG A 40 -14.75 10.03 -16.04
C ARG A 40 -15.80 9.69 -17.10
N THR A 41 -16.17 8.42 -17.23
CA THR A 41 -17.36 8.09 -18.03
C THR A 41 -18.59 8.49 -17.23
N PRO A 42 -19.51 9.29 -17.79
CA PRO A 42 -20.81 9.48 -17.19
C PRO A 42 -21.54 8.13 -17.28
N ASP A 43 -21.68 7.49 -16.13
CA ASP A 43 -22.60 6.40 -15.82
C ASP A 43 -24.03 6.90 -16.12
N ARG A 44 -24.40 7.01 -17.40
CA ARG A 44 -25.77 7.31 -17.83
C ARG A 44 -26.61 6.04 -17.97
N ASP A 45 -25.95 4.90 -18.07
CA ASP A 45 -26.58 3.61 -18.23
C ASP A 45 -25.71 2.61 -17.46
N GLY A 46 -26.19 2.08 -16.34
CA GLY A 46 -25.43 1.22 -15.41
C GLY A 46 -25.00 -0.15 -15.98
N SER A 47 -24.77 -0.22 -17.30
CA SER A 47 -24.43 -1.38 -18.11
C SER A 47 -23.02 -1.32 -18.71
N GLY A 48 -22.20 -0.33 -18.32
CA GLY A 48 -20.86 -0.16 -18.87
C GLY A 48 -19.83 -1.10 -18.23
N VAL A 49 -19.08 -1.82 -19.07
CA VAL A 49 -17.84 -2.50 -18.67
C VAL A 49 -16.94 -1.47 -17.94
N PRO A 50 -16.38 -1.78 -16.76
CA PRO A 50 -15.51 -0.85 -16.05
C PRO A 50 -14.32 -0.49 -16.94
N GLU A 51 -14.24 0.77 -17.36
CA GLU A 51 -13.11 1.22 -18.18
C GLU A 51 -11.80 1.14 -17.38
N PRO A 52 -10.72 0.71 -18.02
CA PRO A 52 -9.44 0.53 -17.35
C PRO A 52 -8.80 1.86 -16.95
N ALA A 53 -8.15 1.91 -15.79
CA ALA A 53 -7.42 3.08 -15.31
C ALA A 53 -6.09 3.31 -16.01
N THR A 54 -5.63 4.55 -15.96
CA THR A 54 -4.23 4.89 -16.22
C THR A 54 -3.44 4.90 -14.91
N LEU A 55 -2.46 4.01 -14.80
CA LEU A 55 -1.51 3.98 -13.69
C LEU A 55 -0.41 5.00 -13.93
N VAL A 56 -0.26 5.94 -12.99
CA VAL A 56 0.87 6.87 -12.99
C VAL A 56 1.97 6.31 -12.10
N VAL A 57 3.18 6.19 -12.63
CA VAL A 57 4.36 5.72 -11.90
C VAL A 57 5.47 6.76 -11.88
N ASN A 58 6.22 6.79 -10.79
CA ASN A 58 7.45 7.55 -10.65
C ASN A 58 8.65 6.61 -10.66
N THR A 59 9.69 6.98 -11.39
CA THR A 59 10.91 6.18 -11.55
C THR A 59 12.07 7.06 -11.99
N ASP A 60 13.30 6.60 -11.77
CA ASP A 60 14.50 7.20 -12.36
C ASP A 60 14.53 7.00 -13.90
N GLY A 61 15.30 7.84 -14.61
CA GLY A 61 15.36 7.83 -16.06
C GLY A 61 15.93 6.54 -16.69
N ALA A 62 16.85 5.84 -16.01
CA ALA A 62 17.39 4.57 -16.51
C ALA A 62 16.34 3.45 -16.42
N THR A 63 15.60 3.41 -15.32
CA THR A 63 14.49 2.46 -15.13
C THR A 63 13.26 2.80 -15.97
N ALA A 64 13.03 4.07 -16.32
CA ALA A 64 11.94 4.48 -17.20
C ALA A 64 11.99 3.80 -18.58
N LEU A 65 13.19 3.68 -19.17
CA LEU A 65 13.37 3.05 -20.47
C LEU A 65 13.08 1.55 -20.41
N MET A 66 13.62 0.87 -19.39
CA MET A 66 13.37 -0.57 -19.18
C MET A 66 11.88 -0.84 -18.95
N LEU A 67 11.25 -0.03 -18.09
CA LEU A 67 9.82 -0.15 -17.81
C LEU A 67 9.00 0.07 -19.08
N THR A 68 9.36 1.02 -19.94
CA THR A 68 8.64 1.27 -21.21
C THR A 68 8.63 0.04 -22.12
N HIS A 69 9.72 -0.71 -22.17
CA HIS A 69 9.79 -1.96 -22.92
C HIS A 69 9.00 -3.09 -22.25
N ASP A 70 9.08 -3.21 -20.92
CA ASP A 70 8.38 -4.22 -20.13
C ASP A 70 6.93 -3.84 -19.76
N MET A 71 6.45 -2.67 -20.18
CA MET A 71 5.11 -2.15 -19.90
C MET A 71 3.98 -3.14 -20.19
N PRO A 72 3.92 -3.83 -21.36
CA PRO A 72 2.86 -4.80 -21.62
C PRO A 72 2.85 -5.96 -20.62
N ILE A 73 4.03 -6.45 -20.23
CA ILE A 73 4.18 -7.54 -19.26
C ILE A 73 3.74 -7.10 -17.87
N VAL A 74 4.15 -5.89 -17.45
CA VAL A 74 3.74 -5.33 -16.15
C VAL A 74 2.23 -5.12 -16.10
N LEU A 75 1.64 -4.62 -17.18
CA LEU A 75 0.19 -4.41 -17.28
C LEU A 75 -0.57 -5.74 -17.20
N GLU A 76 -0.09 -6.78 -17.89
CA GLU A 76 -0.66 -8.12 -17.82
C GLU A 76 -0.62 -8.68 -16.40
N ARG A 77 0.52 -8.57 -15.70
CA ARG A 77 0.65 -9.01 -14.30
C ARG A 77 -0.31 -8.29 -13.37
N ILE A 78 -0.44 -6.96 -13.52
CA ILE A 78 -1.38 -6.17 -12.72
C ILE A 78 -2.82 -6.63 -12.97
N ASN A 79 -3.21 -6.80 -14.23
CA ASN A 79 -4.57 -7.23 -14.56
C ASN A 79 -4.85 -8.68 -14.14
N ALA A 80 -3.84 -9.56 -14.21
CA ALA A 80 -3.92 -10.93 -13.71
C ALA A 80 -4.12 -10.96 -12.18
N TYR A 81 -3.41 -10.10 -11.45
CA TYR A 81 -3.57 -9.96 -10.00
C TYR A 81 -4.97 -9.48 -9.62
N PHE A 82 -5.53 -8.50 -10.36
CA PHE A 82 -6.89 -8.04 -10.11
C PHE A 82 -7.98 -9.01 -10.60
N GLY A 83 -7.68 -9.88 -11.56
CA GLY A 83 -8.66 -10.77 -12.19
C GLY A 83 -9.59 -10.07 -13.19
N TRP A 84 -9.31 -8.81 -13.54
CA TRP A 84 -10.02 -8.01 -14.53
C TRP A 84 -9.10 -6.94 -15.10
N ALA A 85 -9.50 -6.29 -16.20
CA ALA A 85 -8.75 -5.22 -16.83
C ALA A 85 -8.78 -3.91 -16.00
N ALA A 86 -8.09 -3.90 -14.87
CA ALA A 86 -8.03 -2.77 -13.95
C ALA A 86 -7.22 -1.62 -14.54
N ILE A 87 -6.11 -1.92 -15.22
CA ILE A 87 -5.16 -0.95 -15.77
C ILE A 87 -5.04 -1.15 -17.27
N GLY A 88 -5.19 -0.07 -18.02
CA GLY A 88 -5.15 -0.06 -19.49
C GLY A 88 -3.96 0.72 -20.03
N ARG A 89 -3.34 1.55 -19.19
CA ARG A 89 -2.18 2.34 -19.57
C ARG A 89 -1.29 2.63 -18.37
N ILE A 90 0.01 2.61 -18.60
CA ILE A 90 1.01 3.10 -17.64
C ILE A 90 1.54 4.44 -18.16
N ARG A 91 1.54 5.46 -17.31
CA ARG A 91 2.11 6.78 -17.58
C ARG A 91 3.31 6.98 -16.67
N ILE A 92 4.49 7.06 -17.28
CA ILE A 92 5.75 7.28 -16.58
C ILE A 92 5.93 8.78 -16.37
N VAL A 93 6.19 9.18 -15.13
CA VAL A 93 6.48 10.55 -14.76
C VAL A 93 7.91 10.61 -14.26
N GLN A 94 8.79 11.22 -15.06
CA GLN A 94 10.18 11.51 -14.69
C GLN A 94 10.22 12.83 -13.92
N LYS A 95 9.86 12.78 -12.64
CA LYS A 95 10.19 13.89 -11.73
C LYS A 95 11.66 13.72 -11.32
N PRO A 96 12.41 14.81 -11.06
CA PRO A 96 13.67 14.67 -10.36
C PRO A 96 13.36 13.95 -9.05
N VAL A 97 13.83 12.70 -8.95
CA VAL A 97 13.56 11.85 -7.81
C VAL A 97 14.36 12.45 -6.66
N THR A 98 13.76 13.39 -5.94
CA THR A 98 14.16 13.62 -4.56
C THR A 98 13.83 12.31 -3.89
N VAL A 99 14.83 11.43 -3.74
CA VAL A 99 14.70 10.20 -2.98
C VAL A 99 14.11 10.61 -1.64
N PRO A 100 12.83 10.32 -1.34
CA PRO A 100 12.39 10.48 0.01
C PRO A 100 13.20 9.43 0.77
N VAL A 101 14.18 9.90 1.56
CA VAL A 101 14.79 9.09 2.60
C VAL A 101 13.64 8.33 3.23
N LYS A 102 13.64 6.99 3.12
CA LYS A 102 12.68 6.13 3.82
C LYS A 102 12.64 6.75 5.22
N LYS A 103 11.54 7.39 5.61
CA LYS A 103 11.33 7.73 7.00
C LYS A 103 11.28 6.35 7.65
N GLN A 104 12.43 5.91 8.14
CA GLN A 104 12.54 4.80 9.05
C GLN A 104 11.48 5.16 10.08
N ARG A 105 10.42 4.34 10.15
CA ARG A 105 9.46 4.49 11.24
C ARG A 105 10.35 4.53 12.49
N PRO A 106 10.29 5.60 13.30
CA PRO A 106 11.17 5.70 14.45
C PRO A 106 11.05 4.38 15.18
N ALA A 107 12.19 3.70 15.35
CA ALA A 107 12.21 2.42 16.03
C ALA A 107 11.51 2.67 17.36
N LEU A 108 10.37 2.03 17.57
CA LEU A 108 9.65 2.13 18.84
C LEU A 108 10.65 1.73 19.91
N ARG A 109 10.93 2.64 20.85
CA ARG A 109 11.83 2.32 21.95
C ARG A 109 11.31 1.07 22.64
N ALA A 110 12.21 0.13 22.93
CA ALA A 110 11.86 -1.01 23.76
C ALA A 110 11.29 -0.49 25.10
N LEU A 111 10.19 -1.10 25.56
CA LEU A 111 9.62 -0.77 26.86
C LEU A 111 10.68 -0.97 27.94
N THR A 112 10.73 -0.06 28.91
CA THR A 112 11.52 -0.24 30.12
C THR A 112 10.90 -1.34 30.99
N ASP A 113 11.70 -1.96 31.85
CA ASP A 113 11.27 -3.06 32.76
C ASP A 113 10.05 -2.67 33.61
N ASP A 114 9.96 -1.41 34.04
CA ASP A 114 8.85 -0.86 34.82
C ASP A 114 7.53 -0.78 34.00
N GLU A 115 7.60 -0.36 32.74
CA GLU A 115 6.43 -0.26 31.86
C GLU A 115 5.94 -1.65 31.41
N GLN A 116 6.87 -2.59 31.23
CA GLN A 116 6.54 -3.99 30.95
C GLN A 116 5.83 -4.65 32.14
N LYS A 117 6.27 -4.38 33.38
CA LYS A 117 5.61 -4.88 34.62
C LYS A 117 4.24 -4.27 34.85
N LYS A 118 4.04 -2.98 34.57
CA LYS A 118 2.71 -2.34 34.63
C LYS A 118 1.74 -2.90 33.60
N LEU A 119 2.22 -3.23 32.40
CA LEU A 119 1.41 -3.86 31.36
C LEU A 119 1.02 -5.28 31.78
N ASP A 120 1.96 -6.06 32.32
CA ASP A 120 1.72 -7.41 32.83
C ASP A 120 0.70 -7.42 34.00
N ALA A 121 0.87 -6.53 34.97
CA ALA A 121 -0.08 -6.37 36.09
C ALA A 121 -1.50 -5.99 35.64
N LYS A 122 -1.65 -5.26 34.53
CA LYS A 122 -2.95 -4.93 33.93
C LYS A 122 -3.58 -6.08 33.14
N LEU A 123 -2.78 -7.05 32.70
CA LEU A 123 -3.20 -8.23 31.95
C LEU A 123 -3.40 -9.46 32.86
N ASP A 124 -2.92 -9.41 34.11
CA ASP A 124 -2.96 -10.50 35.10
C ASP A 124 -4.39 -10.99 35.45
N GLY A 125 -5.42 -10.15 35.24
CA GLY A 125 -6.83 -10.54 35.44
C GLY A 125 -7.53 -11.22 34.26
N LEU A 126 -6.85 -11.48 33.14
CA LEU A 126 -7.48 -11.98 31.91
C LEU A 126 -7.30 -13.48 31.70
N GLU A 127 -8.34 -14.28 31.90
CA GLU A 127 -8.31 -15.75 31.78
C GLU A 127 -8.08 -16.26 30.34
N HIS A 128 -8.32 -15.41 29.32
CA HIS A 128 -8.21 -15.77 27.91
C HIS A 128 -6.85 -15.41 27.29
N LYS A 129 -6.03 -16.44 27.01
CA LYS A 129 -4.69 -16.31 26.39
C LYS A 129 -4.68 -15.54 25.06
N GLY A 130 -5.68 -15.74 24.19
CA GLY A 130 -5.75 -15.05 22.90
C GLY A 130 -6.00 -13.54 23.02
N LEU A 131 -6.83 -13.13 23.98
CA LEU A 131 -7.11 -11.72 24.26
C LEU A 131 -5.91 -11.03 24.91
N ARG A 132 -5.21 -11.73 25.82
CA ARG A 132 -3.96 -11.25 26.42
C ARG A 132 -2.91 -10.90 25.36
N GLN A 133 -2.66 -11.78 24.39
CA GLN A 133 -1.63 -11.53 23.37
C GLN A 133 -1.97 -10.35 22.45
N ALA A 134 -3.25 -10.20 22.08
CA ALA A 134 -3.70 -9.05 21.30
C ALA A 134 -3.54 -7.73 22.07
N LEU A 135 -3.91 -7.71 23.36
CA LEU A 135 -3.79 -6.54 24.22
C LEU A 135 -2.35 -6.21 24.60
N GLU A 136 -1.48 -7.21 24.76
CA GLU A 136 -0.06 -7.01 24.99
C GLU A 136 0.60 -6.36 23.76
N THR A 137 0.31 -6.86 22.55
CA THR A 137 0.83 -6.31 21.29
C THR A 137 0.39 -4.86 21.10
N LEU A 138 -0.90 -4.56 21.35
CA LEU A 138 -1.43 -3.21 21.24
C LEU A 138 -0.89 -2.28 22.34
N GLY A 139 -0.81 -2.77 23.59
CA GLY A 139 -0.28 -2.02 24.73
C GLY A 139 1.17 -1.60 24.54
N LYS A 140 2.01 -2.50 24.02
CA LYS A 140 3.39 -2.20 23.62
C LYS A 140 3.47 -1.05 22.61
N GLN A 141 2.60 -1.02 21.60
CA GLN A 141 2.60 0.01 20.57
C GLN A 141 2.09 1.37 21.06
N VAL A 142 1.10 1.40 21.96
CA VAL A 142 0.54 2.65 22.52
C VAL A 142 1.51 3.32 23.50
N ILE A 143 2.10 2.55 24.41
CA ILE A 143 3.05 3.07 25.42
C ILE A 143 4.32 3.61 24.74
N ALA A 144 4.84 2.89 23.74
CA ALA A 144 6.01 3.33 22.97
C ALA A 144 5.75 4.58 22.11
N ARG A 145 4.48 4.93 21.84
CA ARG A 145 4.08 6.14 21.10
C ARG A 145 3.79 7.34 22.02
N SER A 146 3.25 7.11 23.22
CA SER A 146 2.84 8.17 24.15
C SER A 146 3.99 8.82 24.94
N SER A 147 5.14 8.16 25.02
CA SER A 147 6.33 8.60 25.78
C SER A 147 7.35 9.37 24.93
N GLY A 148 6.98 9.71 23.68
CA GLY A 148 7.81 10.45 22.73
C GLY A 148 7.26 11.84 22.34
N SER A 149 6.34 12.41 23.12
CA SER A 149 5.79 13.76 22.95
C SER A 149 6.23 14.69 24.06
#